data_AF-A0A5N7B4Y3-F1
#
_entry.id   AF-A0A5N7B4Y3-F1
#
_cell.length_a   1.000
_cell.length_b   1.000
_cell.length_c   1.000
_cell.angle_alpha   90.00
_cell.angle_beta   90.00
_cell.angle_gamma   90.00
#
_symmetry.space_group_name_H-M   'P 1'
#
loop_
_entity.id
_entity.type
_entity.pdbx_description
1 polymer ?
#
loop_
_entity_poly.entity_id
_entity_poly.type
_entity_poly.pdbx_seq_one_letter_code
_entity_poly.pdbx_strand_id
1 'polypeptide(L)'
;MEVEAKLTALPYVSEGYILPVQDPQCDTRTAALVRFRDGYDKIDLGYLRRDLAHDLPAYQLPTVLRNLREDETVPRTWSDKTAMMKVIQMFFPQDTEDKICGDATEVMDVSGFMKLKTTKLWEFFDVTLEILATIVHAC
;
A
#
# COMPACT_ATOMS: atom_id res chain seq x y z
N MET A 1 9.65 -11.22 -0.60
CA MET A 1 8.33 -11.26 0.08
C MET A 1 7.25 -11.55 -0.96
N GLU A 2 6.09 -12.10 -0.58
CA GLU A 2 5.02 -12.48 -1.53
C GLU A 2 4.54 -11.29 -2.38
N VAL A 3 4.24 -10.15 -1.75
CA VAL A 3 3.80 -8.92 -2.44
C VAL A 3 4.82 -8.45 -3.47
N GLU A 4 6.11 -8.45 -3.12
CA GLU A 4 7.19 -8.03 -4.02
C GLU A 4 7.37 -9.01 -5.19
N ALA A 5 7.23 -10.31 -4.95
CA ALA A 5 7.25 -11.32 -6.01
C ALA A 5 6.09 -11.14 -6.99
N LYS A 6 4.88 -10.84 -6.49
CA LYS A 6 3.72 -10.55 -7.36
C LYS A 6 3.89 -9.24 -8.13
N LEU A 7 4.41 -8.19 -7.48
CA LEU A 7 4.73 -6.92 -8.13
C LEU A 7 5.71 -7.10 -9.30
N THR A 8 6.82 -7.80 -9.06
CA THR A 8 7.87 -8.01 -10.05
C THR A 8 7.48 -8.99 -11.16
N ALA A 9 6.44 -9.80 -10.94
CA ALA A 9 5.87 -10.68 -11.96
C ALA A 9 4.96 -9.96 -12.96
N LEU A 10 4.54 -8.72 -12.68
CA LEU A 10 3.69 -7.95 -13.59
C LEU A 10 4.44 -7.63 -14.89
N PRO A 11 3.82 -7.79 -16.06
CA PRO A 11 4.52 -7.75 -17.35
C PRO A 11 5.09 -6.38 -17.71
N TYR A 12 4.58 -5.31 -17.09
CA TYR A 12 5.01 -3.93 -17.30
C TYR A 12 6.04 -3.46 -16.28
N VAL A 13 6.40 -4.28 -15.29
CA VAL A 13 7.41 -3.96 -14.27
C VAL A 13 8.77 -4.50 -14.73
N SER A 14 9.81 -3.64 -14.68
CA SER A 14 11.20 -4.06 -14.90
C SER A 14 11.98 -4.20 -13.59
N GLU A 15 11.65 -3.38 -12.60
CA GLU A 15 12.28 -3.35 -11.28
C GLU A 15 11.20 -2.96 -10.26
N GLY A 16 11.13 -3.64 -9.12
CA GLY A 16 10.07 -3.42 -8.14
C GLY A 16 10.52 -3.74 -6.72
N TYR A 17 10.15 -2.86 -5.79
CA TYR A 17 10.44 -3.02 -4.36
C TYR A 17 9.19 -2.73 -3.53
N ILE A 18 9.03 -3.48 -2.44
CA ILE A 18 8.01 -3.22 -1.42
C ILE A 18 8.69 -2.72 -0.15
N LEU A 19 8.27 -1.53 0.30
CA LEU A 19 8.91 -0.82 1.41
C LEU A 19 7.86 -0.37 2.44
N PRO A 20 8.11 -0.53 3.74
CA PRO A 20 7.31 0.08 4.78
C PRO A 20 7.72 1.56 4.93
N VAL A 21 6.79 2.48 4.63
CA VAL A 21 7.03 3.93 4.77
C VAL A 21 6.16 4.46 5.90
N GLN A 22 6.73 5.28 6.78
CA GLN A 22 5.99 5.88 7.89
C GLN A 22 4.89 6.81 7.39
N ASP A 23 3.76 6.84 8.09
CA ASP A 23 2.65 7.72 7.77
C ASP A 23 1.87 8.06 9.05
N PRO A 24 1.65 9.36 9.35
CA PRO A 24 0.95 9.78 10.57
C PRO A 24 -0.49 9.27 10.70
N GLN A 25 -1.15 8.95 9.59
CA GLN A 25 -2.53 8.50 9.62
C GLN A 25 -2.64 7.00 9.91
N CYS A 26 -1.65 6.18 9.60
CA CYS A 26 -1.80 4.72 9.66
C CYS A 26 -0.57 3.97 10.19
N ASP A 27 0.34 4.67 10.87
CA ASP A 27 1.67 4.26 11.34
C ASP A 27 2.62 3.88 10.20
N THR A 28 2.19 3.02 9.28
CA THR A 28 3.01 2.53 8.17
C THR A 28 2.16 2.23 6.94
N ARG A 29 2.61 2.72 5.79
CA ARG A 29 2.08 2.37 4.47
C ARG A 29 2.96 1.35 3.77
N THR A 30 2.30 0.51 2.97
CA THR A 30 2.99 -0.35 2.00
C THR A 30 3.25 0.47 0.75
N ALA A 31 4.51 0.83 0.49
CA ALA A 31 4.93 1.58 -0.68
C ALA A 31 5.53 0.66 -1.75
N ALA A 32 5.16 0.90 -3.00
CA ALA A 32 5.77 0.29 -4.16
C ALA A 32 6.69 1.31 -4.85
N LEU A 33 7.99 0.99 -4.93
CA LEU A 33 8.93 1.70 -5.79
C LEU A 33 9.10 0.86 -7.06
N VAL A 34 8.71 1.41 -8.20
CA VAL A 34 8.57 0.63 -9.44
C VAL A 34 9.24 1.36 -10.59
N ARG A 35 10.09 0.65 -11.33
CA ARG A 35 10.47 1.06 -12.68
C ARG A 35 9.57 0.33 -13.67
N PHE A 36 8.90 1.10 -14.51
CA PHE A 36 8.10 0.56 -15.59
C PHE A 36 8.95 0.32 -16.83
N ARG A 37 8.55 -0.67 -17.63
CA ARG A 37 9.10 -0.88 -18.97
C ARG A 37 8.63 0.23 -19.92
N ASP A 38 9.36 0.43 -21.00
CA ASP A 38 9.03 1.43 -22.02
C ASP A 38 7.58 1.30 -22.51
N GLY A 39 6.87 2.43 -22.57
CA GLY A 39 5.46 2.50 -22.97
C GLY A 39 4.44 2.26 -21.84
N TYR A 40 4.89 2.04 -20.61
CA TYR A 40 4.03 1.85 -19.42
C TYR A 40 4.22 2.94 -18.36
N ASP A 41 4.71 4.11 -18.75
CA ASP A 41 4.95 5.29 -17.88
C ASP A 41 3.66 5.89 -17.29
N LYS A 42 2.49 5.53 -17.83
CA LYS A 42 1.17 6.01 -17.43
C LYS A 42 0.44 5.08 -16.46
N ILE A 43 1.07 4.01 -15.99
CA ILE A 43 0.46 3.11 -15.01
C ILE A 43 0.38 3.83 -13.66
N ASP A 44 -0.85 4.05 -13.19
CA ASP A 44 -1.13 4.69 -11.92
C ASP A 44 -1.27 3.67 -10.77
N LEU A 45 -1.34 4.18 -9.54
CA LEU A 45 -1.48 3.36 -8.34
C LEU A 45 -2.77 2.52 -8.36
N GLY A 46 -3.85 3.05 -8.92
CA GLY A 46 -5.15 2.38 -8.98
C GLY A 46 -5.12 1.15 -9.91
N TYR A 47 -4.47 1.29 -11.06
CA TYR A 47 -4.25 0.21 -12.02
C TYR A 47 -3.35 -0.87 -11.41
N LEU A 48 -2.19 -0.48 -10.85
CA LEU A 48 -1.27 -1.40 -10.20
C LEU A 48 -1.95 -2.21 -9.09
N ARG A 49 -2.75 -1.56 -8.25
CA ARG A 49 -3.50 -2.22 -7.18
C ARG A 49 -4.53 -3.21 -7.70
N ARG A 50 -5.21 -2.89 -8.81
CA ARG A 50 -6.21 -3.78 -9.41
C ARG A 50 -5.57 -5.07 -9.88
N ASP A 51 -4.44 -4.98 -10.57
CA ASP A 51 -3.72 -6.15 -11.07
C ASP A 51 -3.18 -7.01 -9.92
N LEU A 52 -2.65 -6.39 -8.88
CA LEU A 52 -2.20 -7.11 -7.67
C LEU A 52 -3.36 -7.75 -6.88
N ALA A 53 -4.56 -7.18 -6.93
CA ALA A 53 -5.73 -7.69 -6.20
C ALA A 53 -6.25 -9.03 -6.72
N HIS A 54 -5.80 -9.48 -7.90
CA HIS A 54 -6.11 -10.82 -8.40
C HIS A 54 -5.48 -11.92 -7.54
N ASP A 55 -4.33 -11.63 -6.95
CA ASP A 55 -3.52 -12.61 -6.20
C ASP A 55 -3.39 -12.27 -4.71
N LEU A 56 -3.58 -11.00 -4.33
CA LEU A 56 -3.30 -10.51 -2.99
C LEU A 56 -4.55 -9.91 -2.34
N PRO A 57 -4.73 -10.10 -1.03
CA PRO A 57 -5.81 -9.46 -0.28
C PRO A 57 -5.59 -7.94 -0.16
N ALA A 58 -6.69 -7.20 -0.02
CA ALA A 58 -6.70 -5.74 -0.05
C ALA A 58 -5.72 -5.06 0.92
N TYR A 59 -5.44 -5.67 2.08
CA TYR A 59 -4.55 -5.13 3.12
C TYR A 59 -3.06 -5.26 2.78
N GLN A 60 -2.69 -6.09 1.80
CA GLN A 60 -1.31 -6.23 1.31
C GLN A 60 -1.02 -5.32 0.12
N LEU A 61 -2.06 -4.74 -0.49
CA LEU A 61 -1.92 -3.92 -1.68
C LEU A 61 -1.24 -2.59 -1.36
N PRO A 62 -0.26 -2.14 -2.18
CA PRO A 62 0.44 -0.88 -1.96
C PRO A 62 -0.52 0.31 -1.89
N THR A 63 -0.31 1.21 -0.94
CA THR A 63 -1.09 2.45 -0.78
C THR A 63 -0.30 3.70 -1.19
N VAL A 64 0.94 3.49 -1.64
CA VAL A 64 1.85 4.49 -2.21
C VAL A 64 2.54 3.87 -3.41
N LEU A 65 2.66 4.62 -4.51
CA LEU A 65 3.43 4.25 -5.70
C LEU A 65 4.44 5.37 -6.00
N ARG A 66 5.70 5.02 -6.23
CA ARG A 66 6.73 5.92 -6.76
C ARG A 66 7.31 5.33 -8.05
N ASN A 67 7.26 6.08 -9.15
CA ASN A 67 7.84 5.65 -10.43
C ASN A 67 9.35 5.96 -10.52
N LEU A 68 10.18 4.94 -10.44
CA LEU A 68 11.63 5.06 -10.55
C LEU A 68 12.04 5.41 -12.00
N ARG A 69 12.54 6.64 -12.19
CA ARG A 69 12.94 7.20 -13.50
C ARG A 69 14.22 6.56 -13.99
N GLU A 70 14.40 6.52 -15.31
CA GLU A 70 15.51 5.85 -15.99
C GLU A 70 16.91 6.18 -15.42
N ASP A 71 17.11 7.43 -15.00
CA ASP A 71 18.36 7.94 -14.43
C ASP A 71 18.53 7.69 -12.92
N GLU A 72 17.47 7.26 -12.22
CA GLU A 72 17.49 6.99 -10.79
C GLU A 72 17.95 5.56 -10.49
N THR A 73 18.93 5.40 -9.61
CA THR A 73 19.41 4.07 -9.16
C THR A 73 19.07 3.81 -7.70
N VAL A 74 18.60 2.60 -7.38
CA VAL A 74 18.30 2.23 -6.00
C VAL A 74 19.60 1.94 -5.22
N PRO A 75 19.86 2.62 -4.09
CA PRO A 75 21.08 2.40 -3.31
C PRO A 75 21.11 0.98 -2.71
N ARG A 76 22.24 0.31 -2.90
CA ARG A 76 22.52 -1.04 -2.41
C ARG A 76 23.53 -0.96 -1.26
N THR A 77 23.43 -1.90 -0.32
CA THR A 77 24.46 -2.14 0.70
C THR A 77 25.65 -2.86 0.07
N TRP A 78 26.78 -2.88 0.78
CA TRP A 78 27.96 -3.67 0.40
C TRP A 78 27.69 -5.18 0.24
N SER A 79 26.57 -5.67 0.77
CA SER A 79 26.09 -7.05 0.62
C SER A 79 25.12 -7.26 -0.55
N ASP A 80 25.01 -6.27 -1.43
CA ASP A 80 24.05 -6.19 -2.54
C ASP A 80 22.56 -6.16 -2.15
N LYS A 81 22.25 -6.21 -0.85
CA LYS A 81 20.89 -5.97 -0.35
C LYS A 81 20.52 -4.50 -0.49
N THR A 82 19.28 -4.20 -0.84
CA THR A 82 18.72 -2.85 -0.84
C THR A 82 18.99 -2.13 0.49
N ALA A 83 19.57 -0.93 0.43
CA ALA A 83 19.80 -0.11 1.62
C ALA A 83 18.48 0.58 2.04
N MET A 84 17.53 -0.20 2.56
CA MET A 84 16.13 0.19 2.77
C MET A 84 15.92 1.59 3.35
N MET A 85 16.63 1.95 4.43
CA MET A 85 16.53 3.30 5.02
C MET A 85 16.93 4.41 4.04
N LYS A 86 18.00 4.20 3.25
CA LYS A 86 18.42 5.16 2.23
C LYS A 86 17.41 5.24 1.10
N VAL A 87 16.82 4.10 0.70
CA VAL A 87 15.76 4.08 -0.32
C VAL A 87 14.54 4.88 0.14
N ILE A 88 14.07 4.63 1.36
CA ILE A 88 12.92 5.35 1.93
C ILE A 88 13.21 6.86 1.95
N GLN A 89 14.39 7.26 2.45
CA GLN A 89 14.76 8.68 2.52
C GLN A 89 14.88 9.35 1.13
N MET A 90 15.39 8.63 0.13
CA MET A 90 15.59 9.18 -1.22
C MET A 90 14.29 9.27 -2.02
N PHE A 91 13.44 8.24 -1.93
CA PHE A 91 12.31 8.06 -2.84
C PHE A 91 10.94 8.33 -2.21
N PHE A 92 10.87 8.40 -0.88
CA PHE A 92 9.67 8.72 -0.13
C PHE A 92 9.96 9.78 0.94
N PRO A 93 10.45 10.98 0.54
CA PRO A 93 10.66 12.06 1.49
C PRO A 93 9.33 12.46 2.14
N GLN A 94 9.41 12.98 3.36
CA GLN A 94 8.26 13.50 4.10
C GLN A 94 8.40 15.00 4.26
N ASP A 95 7.26 15.72 4.27
CA ASP A 95 7.22 17.15 4.57
C ASP A 95 7.27 17.43 6.09
N THR A 96 7.05 18.69 6.48
CA THR A 96 7.07 19.11 7.89
C THR A 96 5.92 18.57 8.73
N GLU A 97 4.89 18.00 8.09
CA GLU A 97 3.75 17.33 8.72
C GLU A 97 3.88 15.80 8.64
N ASP A 98 5.09 15.30 8.34
CA ASP A 98 5.40 13.88 8.15
C ASP A 98 4.58 13.22 7.02
N LYS A 99 4.02 14.01 6.10
CA LYS A 99 3.28 13.46 4.94
C LYS A 99 4.26 13.08 3.85
N ILE A 100 4.08 11.88 3.30
CA ILE A 100 4.84 11.40 2.14
C ILE A 100 4.61 12.37 0.99
N CYS A 101 5.69 12.99 0.53
CA CYS A 101 5.71 13.94 -0.57
C CYS A 101 6.78 13.51 -1.59
N GLY A 102 6.76 14.07 -2.79
CA GLY A 102 7.74 13.75 -3.82
C GLY A 102 7.16 13.80 -5.22
N ASP A 103 8.03 14.15 -6.16
CA ASP A 103 7.70 14.12 -7.58
C ASP A 103 7.51 12.66 -8.04
N ALA A 104 6.56 12.43 -8.94
CA ALA A 104 6.17 11.09 -9.42
C ALA A 104 5.89 10.07 -8.28
N THR A 105 5.32 10.56 -7.17
CA THR A 105 4.75 9.75 -6.07
C THR A 105 3.23 9.93 -6.05
N GLU A 106 2.50 8.83 -6.07
CA GLU A 106 1.06 8.78 -5.83
C GLU A 106 0.79 8.21 -4.44
N VAL A 107 -0.02 8.91 -3.65
CA VAL A 107 -0.44 8.47 -2.32
C VAL A 107 -1.95 8.31 -2.32
N MET A 108 -2.43 7.12 -1.98
CA MET A 108 -3.87 6.86 -1.88
C MET A 108 -4.48 7.63 -0.72
N ASP A 109 -5.64 8.26 -0.91
CA ASP A 109 -6.39 8.83 0.21
C ASP A 109 -6.99 7.70 1.06
N VAL A 110 -6.50 7.57 2.29
CA VAL A 110 -6.98 6.58 3.28
C VAL A 110 -7.79 7.22 4.41
N SER A 111 -7.96 8.54 4.38
CA SER A 111 -8.66 9.29 5.44
C SER A 111 -10.12 8.83 5.62
N GLY A 112 -10.76 8.36 4.54
CA GLY A 112 -12.11 7.79 4.56
C GLY A 112 -12.22 6.47 5.33
N PHE A 113 -11.18 5.63 5.34
CA PHE A 113 -11.22 4.33 6.03
C PHE A 113 -11.21 4.47 7.55
N MET A 114 -10.57 5.52 8.08
CA MET A 114 -10.57 5.78 9.53
C MET A 114 -11.87 6.39 10.04
N LYS A 115 -12.57 7.21 9.24
CA LYS A 115 -13.90 7.72 9.61
C LYS A 115 -14.93 6.58 9.79
N LEU A 116 -14.80 5.50 9.03
CA LEU A 116 -15.68 4.33 9.16
C LEU A 116 -15.44 3.53 10.45
N LYS A 117 -14.23 3.56 11.03
CA LYS A 117 -13.96 2.87 12.32
C LYS A 117 -14.61 3.55 13.53
N THR A 118 -15.09 4.79 13.42
CA THR A 118 -15.71 5.52 14.54
C THR A 118 -17.24 5.55 14.48
N THR A 119 -17.86 5.05 13.41
CA THR A 119 -19.33 4.91 13.38
C THR A 119 -19.68 3.49 13.77
N LYS A 120 -19.58 3.25 15.09
CA LYS A 120 -20.20 2.18 15.89
C LYS A 120 -19.98 0.74 15.41
N LEU A 121 -18.86 0.16 15.81
CA LEU A 121 -18.65 -1.29 15.82
C LEU A 121 -19.64 -2.02 16.77
N TRP A 122 -20.29 -1.32 17.69
CA TRP A 122 -21.25 -1.86 18.66
C TRP A 122 -22.67 -2.04 18.11
N GLU A 123 -23.04 -1.40 16.99
CA GLU A 123 -24.37 -1.61 16.38
C GLU A 123 -24.49 -2.97 15.70
N PHE A 124 -23.37 -3.62 15.35
CA PHE A 124 -23.36 -4.98 14.82
C PHE A 124 -23.52 -6.07 15.89
N PHE A 125 -23.14 -5.78 17.14
CA PHE A 125 -23.26 -6.76 18.23
C PHE A 125 -24.68 -6.82 18.81
N ASP A 126 -25.43 -5.71 18.79
CA ASP A 126 -26.82 -5.68 19.26
C ASP A 126 -27.77 -6.51 18.37
N VAL A 127 -27.55 -6.53 17.05
CA VAL A 127 -28.42 -7.27 16.11
C VAL A 127 -28.26 -8.80 16.27
N THR A 128 -27.07 -9.28 16.64
CA THR A 128 -26.83 -10.71 16.85
C THR A 128 -27.47 -11.28 18.13
N LEU A 129 -27.77 -10.45 19.14
CA LEU A 129 -28.39 -10.93 20.37
C LEU A 129 -29.92 -11.05 20.27
N GLU A 130 -30.58 -10.18 19.48
CA GLU A 130 -32.04 -10.27 19.25
C GLU A 130 -32.44 -11.50 18.42
N ILE A 131 -31.59 -11.93 17.48
CA ILE A 131 -31.87 -13.11 16.64
C ILE A 131 -31.72 -14.41 17.46
N LEU A 132 -30.78 -14.48 18.41
CA LEU A 132 -30.64 -15.64 19.29
C LEU A 132 -31.74 -15.72 20.36
N ALA A 133 -32.25 -14.59 20.85
CA ALA A 133 -33.36 -14.57 21.82
C ALA A 133 -34.70 -15.05 21.23
N THR A 134 -34.89 -14.90 19.91
CA THR A 134 -36.11 -15.34 19.22
C THR A 134 -36.15 -16.86 18.99
N ILE A 135 -35.00 -17.52 18.90
CA ILE A 135 -34.91 -18.98 18.65
C ILE A 135 -35.17 -19.80 19.93
N VAL A 136 -34.88 -19.25 21.12
CA VAL A 136 -35.04 -19.99 22.39
C VAL A 136 -36.50 -20.04 22.91
N HIS A 137 -37.42 -19.22 22.38
CA HIS A 137 -38.85 -19.26 22.74
C HIS A 137 -39.72 -20.09 21.79
N ALA A 138 -39.13 -20.80 20.81
CA ALA A 138 -39.86 -21.61 19.84
C ALA A 138 -39.59 -23.14 19.96
N CYS A 139 -38.97 -23.59 21.06
CA CYS A 139 -38.84 -25.01 21.42
C CYS A 139 -39.56 -25.31 22.73
#